data_AF-K7ZZ11-F1
#
_entry.id   AF-K7ZZ11-F1
#
_cell.length_a   1.000
_cell.length_b   1.000
_cell.length_c   1.000
_cell.angle_alpha   90.00
_cell.angle_beta   90.00
_cell.angle_gamma   90.00
#
_symmetry.space_group_name_H-M   'P 1'
#
loop_
_entity.id
_entity.type
_entity.pdbx_description
1 polymer ?
#
loop_
_entity_poly.entity_id
_entity_poly.type
_entity_poly.pdbx_seq_one_letter_code
_entity_poly.pdbx_strand_id
1 'polypeptide(L)'
;MSAYFMHDRIEDESWQQHYLNTAREEEVAELADLYDRQIKFHHLHEMLSNTQADRAALKAVFDDVNFQEKAGEFLRYSAELLAAKQTELYIEMREE
;
A
#
# COMPACT_ATOMS: atom_id res chain seq x y z
N MET A 1 -14.34 30.43 -35.10
CA MET A 1 -14.67 29.98 -33.72
C MET A 1 -14.91 28.48 -33.79
N SER A 2 -14.06 27.65 -33.18
CA SER A 2 -14.22 26.19 -33.23
C SER A 2 -15.47 25.79 -32.47
N ALA A 3 -16.40 25.09 -33.13
CA ALA A 3 -17.65 24.63 -32.53
C ALA A 3 -17.44 23.66 -31.36
N TYR A 4 -16.24 23.09 -31.26
CA TYR A 4 -15.85 22.08 -30.26
C TYR A 4 -14.82 22.58 -29.26
N PHE A 5 -14.45 23.87 -29.28
CA PHE A 5 -13.42 24.42 -28.37
C PHE A 5 -13.65 24.08 -26.90
N MET A 6 -14.90 24.10 -26.44
CA MET A 6 -15.24 23.72 -25.06
C MET A 6 -15.14 22.21 -24.82
N HIS A 7 -15.42 21.38 -25.82
CA HIS A 7 -15.32 19.91 -25.71
C HIS A 7 -13.86 19.48 -25.73
N ASP A 8 -13.06 20.03 -26.66
CA ASP A 8 -11.61 19.78 -26.76
C ASP A 8 -10.92 20.13 -25.44
N ARG A 9 -11.29 21.26 -24.81
CA ARG A 9 -10.75 21.65 -23.50
C ARG A 9 -11.13 20.71 -22.36
N ILE A 10 -12.37 20.22 -22.33
CA ILE A 10 -12.83 19.26 -21.31
C ILE A 10 -12.12 17.91 -21.49
N GLU A 11 -11.92 17.48 -22.72
CA GLU A 11 -11.20 16.25 -23.04
C GLU A 11 -9.73 16.37 -22.60
N ASP A 12 -9.06 17.48 -22.91
CA ASP A 12 -7.69 17.75 -22.46
C ASP A 12 -7.57 17.77 -20.93
N GLU A 13 -8.49 18.43 -20.22
CA GLU A 13 -8.55 18.45 -18.74
C GLU A 13 -8.77 17.02 -18.18
N SER A 14 -9.65 16.22 -18.80
CA SER A 14 -9.88 14.83 -18.42
C SER A 14 -8.63 13.95 -18.61
N TRP A 15 -7.91 14.12 -19.72
CA TRP A 15 -6.66 13.40 -19.96
C TRP A 15 -5.59 13.79 -18.95
N GLN A 16 -5.43 15.07 -18.65
CA GLN A 16 -4.50 15.53 -17.62
C GLN A 16 -4.83 14.92 -16.25
N GLN A 17 -6.10 14.91 -15.86
CA GLN A 17 -6.52 14.29 -14.59
C GLN A 17 -6.26 12.78 -14.57
N HIS A 18 -6.47 12.10 -15.69
CA HIS A 18 -6.17 10.67 -15.82
C HIS A 18 -4.69 10.38 -15.59
N TYR A 19 -3.79 11.09 -16.27
CA TYR A 19 -2.35 10.91 -16.10
C TYR A 19 -1.88 11.20 -14.67
N LEU A 20 -2.43 12.24 -14.03
CA LEU A 20 -2.13 12.53 -12.62
C LEU A 20 -2.56 11.40 -11.69
N ASN A 21 -3.75 10.83 -11.93
CA ASN A 21 -4.23 9.69 -11.14
C ASN A 21 -3.35 8.45 -11.34
N THR A 22 -2.95 8.14 -12.58
CA THR A 22 -2.05 7.02 -12.88
C THR A 22 -0.68 7.18 -12.24
N ALA A 23 -0.08 8.38 -12.33
CA ALA A 23 1.20 8.66 -11.69
C ALA A 23 1.10 8.49 -10.16
N ARG A 24 -0.01 8.90 -9.55
CA ARG A 24 -0.26 8.70 -8.12
C ARG A 24 -0.39 7.21 -7.76
N GLU A 25 -1.10 6.43 -8.58
CA GLU A 25 -1.21 4.98 -8.38
C GLU A 25 0.15 4.28 -8.46
N GLU A 26 1.00 4.72 -9.39
CA GLU A 26 2.37 4.23 -9.54
C GLU A 26 3.24 4.58 -8.32
N GLU A 27 3.22 5.84 -7.86
CA GLU A 27 3.92 6.27 -6.64
C GLU A 27 3.49 5.46 -5.40
N VAL A 28 2.18 5.20 -5.25
CA VAL A 28 1.66 4.37 -4.15
C VAL A 28 2.14 2.92 -4.26
N ALA A 29 2.13 2.35 -5.47
CA ALA A 29 2.58 0.97 -5.68
C ALA A 29 4.09 0.80 -5.38
N GLU A 30 4.93 1.73 -5.85
CA GLU A 30 6.36 1.72 -5.55
C GLU A 30 6.64 1.83 -4.05
N LEU A 31 5.91 2.72 -3.36
CA LEU A 31 6.05 2.91 -1.92
C LEU A 31 5.55 1.69 -1.14
N ALA A 32 4.47 1.06 -1.58
CA ALA A 32 3.95 -0.16 -0.99
C ALA A 32 4.96 -1.31 -1.11
N ASP A 33 5.61 -1.47 -2.27
CA ASP A 33 6.66 -2.48 -2.47
C ASP A 33 7.89 -2.21 -1.59
N LEU A 34 8.23 -0.94 -1.37
CA LEU A 34 9.30 -0.56 -0.44
C LEU A 34 8.94 -0.95 1.00
N TYR A 35 7.70 -0.69 1.44
CA TYR A 35 7.23 -1.07 2.76
C TYR A 35 7.10 -2.58 2.94
N ASP A 36 6.62 -3.31 1.93
CA ASP A 36 6.50 -4.78 1.96
C ASP A 36 7.88 -5.44 2.20
N ARG A 37 8.95 -4.92 1.57
CA ARG A 37 10.33 -5.39 1.80
C ARG A 37 10.83 -5.14 3.23
N GLN A 38 10.29 -4.14 3.92
CA GLN A 38 10.65 -3.78 5.28
C GLN A 38 9.80 -4.51 6.33
N ILE A 39 8.51 -4.70 6.03
CA ILE A 39 7.53 -5.37 6.89
C ILE A 39 7.68 -6.88 6.70
N LYS A 40 8.71 -7.45 7.33
CA LYS A 40 9.03 -8.87 7.22
C LYS A 40 8.19 -9.72 8.18
N PHE A 41 7.81 -10.91 7.74
CA PHE A 41 7.13 -11.92 8.54
C PHE A 41 7.85 -12.26 9.87
N HIS A 42 9.18 -12.14 9.92
CA HIS A 42 9.94 -12.33 11.15
C HIS A 42 9.55 -11.36 12.29
N HIS A 43 9.15 -10.13 11.98
CA HIS A 43 8.69 -9.20 13.03
C HIS A 43 7.40 -9.68 13.69
N LEU A 44 6.53 -10.37 12.95
CA LEU A 44 5.34 -11.01 13.50
C LEU A 44 5.72 -12.14 14.47
N HIS A 45 6.79 -12.87 14.18
CA HIS A 45 7.38 -13.84 15.10
C HIS A 45 7.90 -13.20 16.38
N GLU A 46 8.65 -12.10 16.29
CA GLU A 46 9.13 -11.37 17.47
C GLU A 46 7.96 -10.86 18.33
N MET A 47 6.92 -10.31 17.71
CA MET A 47 5.72 -9.83 18.42
C MET A 47 5.02 -10.96 19.18
N LEU A 48 4.76 -12.09 18.53
CA LEU A 48 4.05 -13.20 19.16
C LEU A 48 4.90 -13.93 20.20
N SER A 49 6.23 -13.92 20.06
CA SER A 49 7.15 -14.49 21.05
C SER A 49 7.10 -13.79 22.41
N ASN A 50 6.59 -12.55 22.47
CA ASN A 50 6.40 -11.81 23.71
C ASN A 50 5.07 -12.13 24.40
N THR A 51 4.19 -12.90 23.76
CA THR A 51 3.02 -13.48 24.42
C THR A 51 3.53 -14.66 25.26
N GLN A 52 3.10 -14.81 26.52
CA GLN A 52 3.58 -15.86 27.46
C GLN A 52 3.27 -17.31 27.01
N ALA A 53 2.98 -17.52 25.72
CA ALA A 53 2.73 -18.78 25.08
C ALA A 53 3.97 -19.69 25.14
N ASP A 54 3.70 -20.99 25.18
CA ASP A 54 4.74 -22.00 25.09
C ASP A 54 5.42 -21.96 23.71
N ARG A 55 6.74 -22.24 23.68
CA ARG A 55 7.52 -22.23 22.43
C ARG A 55 7.00 -23.24 21.41
N ALA A 56 6.49 -24.40 21.85
CA ALA A 56 5.93 -25.40 20.96
C ALA A 56 4.61 -24.92 20.33
N ALA A 57 3.79 -24.20 21.09
CA ALA A 57 2.56 -23.59 20.57
C ALA A 57 2.86 -22.50 19.54
N LEU A 58 3.83 -21.61 19.82
CA LEU A 58 4.29 -20.62 18.85
C LEU A 58 4.80 -21.29 17.58
N LYS A 59 5.67 -22.28 17.71
CA LYS A 59 6.20 -23.02 16.56
C LYS A 59 5.07 -23.65 15.73
N ALA A 60 4.08 -24.28 16.36
CA ALA A 60 2.95 -24.87 15.66
C ALA A 60 2.13 -23.85 14.85
N VAL A 61 1.97 -22.63 15.37
CA VAL A 61 1.30 -21.53 14.64
C VAL A 61 2.15 -21.07 13.45
N PHE A 62 3.46 -20.92 13.63
CA PHE A 62 4.35 -20.49 12.55
C PHE A 62 4.60 -21.59 11.50
N ASP A 63 4.43 -22.86 11.83
CA ASP A 63 4.48 -23.98 10.89
C ASP A 63 3.14 -24.16 10.13
N ASP A 64 2.04 -23.50 10.54
CA ASP A 64 0.74 -23.56 9.87
C ASP A 64 0.72 -22.70 8.59
N VAL A 65 0.47 -23.36 7.45
CA VAL A 65 0.45 -22.72 6.12
C VAL A 65 -0.64 -21.67 6.01
N ASN A 66 -1.84 -21.91 6.56
CA ASN A 66 -2.93 -20.94 6.49
C ASN A 66 -2.59 -19.68 7.30
N PHE A 67 -1.88 -19.84 8.41
CA PHE A 67 -1.41 -18.71 9.19
C PHE A 67 -0.38 -17.90 8.41
N GLN A 68 0.60 -18.56 7.77
CA GLN A 68 1.59 -17.90 6.93
C GLN A 68 0.95 -17.12 5.78
N GLU A 69 -0.01 -17.72 5.08
CA GLU A 69 -0.72 -17.08 3.96
C GLU A 69 -1.50 -15.84 4.43
N LYS A 70 -2.33 -15.98 5.48
CA LYS A 70 -3.12 -14.85 6.02
C LYS A 70 -2.24 -13.74 6.59
N ALA A 71 -1.14 -14.10 7.21
CA ALA A 71 -0.18 -13.11 7.67
C ALA A 71 0.47 -12.40 6.48
N GLY A 72 0.85 -13.10 5.42
CA GLY A 72 1.35 -12.50 4.18
C GLY A 72 0.35 -11.50 3.59
N GLU A 73 -0.92 -11.90 3.45
CA GLU A 73 -2.00 -11.02 2.99
C GLU A 73 -2.13 -9.76 3.87
N PHE A 74 -2.08 -9.93 5.20
CA PHE A 74 -2.17 -8.81 6.13
C PHE A 74 -0.97 -7.86 6.04
N LEU A 75 0.25 -8.38 5.89
CA LEU A 75 1.46 -7.56 5.75
C LEU A 75 1.40 -6.75 4.44
N ARG A 76 0.98 -7.39 3.34
CA ARG A 76 0.78 -6.72 2.05
C ARG A 76 -0.26 -5.61 2.14
N TYR A 77 -1.42 -5.92 2.72
CA TYR A 77 -2.49 -4.94 2.95
C TYR A 77 -2.01 -3.76 3.80
N SER A 78 -1.21 -4.04 4.84
CA SER A 78 -0.67 -3.00 5.71
C SER A 78 0.30 -2.07 4.96
N ALA A 79 1.16 -2.64 4.11
CA ALA A 79 2.10 -1.87 3.29
C ALA A 79 1.37 -0.97 2.28
N GLU A 80 0.36 -1.50 1.59
CA GLU A 80 -0.46 -0.75 0.63
C GLU A 80 -1.24 0.39 1.28
N LEU A 81 -1.89 0.12 2.42
CA LEU A 81 -2.65 1.14 3.13
C LEU A 81 -1.74 2.24 3.68
N LEU A 82 -0.56 1.88 4.21
CA LEU A 82 0.42 2.84 4.69
C LEU A 82 0.95 3.72 3.54
N ALA A 83 1.27 3.12 2.40
CA ALA A 83 1.73 3.84 1.22
C ALA A 83 0.67 4.82 0.71
N ALA A 84 -0.59 4.38 0.61
CA ALA A 84 -1.69 5.25 0.20
C ALA A 84 -1.81 6.47 1.11
N LYS A 85 -1.77 6.28 2.44
CA LYS A 85 -1.87 7.38 3.41
C LYS A 85 -0.65 8.30 3.39
N GLN A 86 0.55 7.75 3.18
CA GLN A 86 1.76 8.55 3.08
C GLN A 86 1.75 9.43 1.82
N THR A 87 1.29 8.89 0.69
CA THR A 87 1.18 9.65 -0.56
C THR A 87 0.10 10.72 -0.48
N GLU A 88 -1.05 10.45 0.15
CA GLU A 88 -2.07 11.48 0.44
C GLU A 88 -1.46 12.66 1.20
N LEU A 89 -0.70 12.42 2.27
CA LEU A 89 -0.03 13.46 3.05
C LEU A 89 1.01 14.24 2.23
N TYR A 90 1.78 13.57 1.36
CA TYR A 90 2.74 14.26 0.50
C TYR A 90 2.08 15.18 -0.52
N ILE A 91 0.88 14.85 -0.99
CA ILE A 91 0.09 15.70 -1.89
C ILE A 91 -0.41 16.92 -1.12
N GLU A 92 -1.03 16.72 0.06
CA GLU A 92 -1.53 17.82 0.90
C GLU A 92 -0.41 18.83 1.24
N MET A 93 0.79 18.34 1.59
CA MET A 93 1.94 19.20 1.87
C MET A 93 2.52 19.94 0.65
N ARG A 94 2.24 19.50 -0.59
CA ARG A 94 2.69 20.18 -1.81
C ARG A 94 1.73 21.30 -2.23
N GLU A 95 0.51 21.30 -1.70
CA GLU A 95 -0.51 22.31 -1.99
C GLU A 95 -0.49 23.51 -1.02
N GLU A 96 0.25 23.42 0.10
CA GLU A 96 0.55 24.52 1.05
C GLU A 96 1.74 25.39 0.62
#